data_AF-A0A4Q3UT02-F1
#
_entry.id   AF-A0A4Q3UT02-F1
#
_cell.length_a   1.000
_cell.length_b   1.000
_cell.length_c   1.000
_cell.angle_alpha   90.00
_cell.angle_beta   90.00
_cell.angle_gamma   90.00
#
_symmetry.space_group_name_H-M   'P 1'
#
loop_
_entity.id
_entity.type
_entity.pdbx_description
1 polymer ?
#
loop_
_entity_poly.entity_id
_entity_poly.type
_entity_poly.pdbx_seq_one_letter_code
_entity_poly.pdbx_strand_id
1 'polypeptide(L)'
;MATTVGLGGHGGGHTPAVHDDHGHDFHALKHQFEDIDQQNESYLVGMWSFLVTEVMFFGALFMAYTLYRVNYQKDWYLAHEHLNVTLGAVNTFNLLISSFFMAMAVRAAQLHSRKAVLGFLTLVQACAAGFLVIKYFEYSEKFRDHLYPGPNFTTNPEMLHGANLNHAQLFYGLYFGMTGLHGVHIL
;
A
#
# COMPACT_ATOMS: atom_id res chain seq x y z
N MET A 1 58.76 -50.75 -11.87
CA MET A 1 58.55 -51.38 -13.19
C MET A 1 57.08 -51.26 -13.49
N ALA A 2 56.73 -50.36 -14.41
CA ALA A 2 55.36 -50.09 -14.81
C ALA A 2 54.85 -51.15 -15.80
N THR A 3 53.55 -51.43 -15.81
CA THR A 3 52.87 -51.97 -16.99
C THR A 3 51.42 -51.49 -17.02
N THR A 4 50.95 -51.27 -18.23
CA THR A 4 49.90 -50.36 -18.67
C THR A 4 48.58 -51.07 -19.02
N VAL A 5 47.46 -50.35 -18.83
CA VAL A 5 46.30 -50.13 -19.73
C VAL A 5 45.77 -51.29 -20.60
N GLY A 6 44.44 -51.50 -20.56
CA GLY A 6 43.67 -52.15 -21.64
C GLY A 6 42.15 -52.17 -21.42
N LEU A 7 41.39 -51.55 -22.32
CA LEU A 7 39.93 -51.32 -22.34
C LEU A 7 39.07 -52.58 -22.62
N GLY A 8 37.78 -52.50 -22.22
CA GLY A 8 36.66 -52.83 -23.11
C GLY A 8 35.65 -53.87 -22.61
N GLY A 9 34.41 -53.46 -22.34
CA GLY A 9 33.29 -54.37 -22.08
C GLY A 9 31.97 -53.66 -21.86
N HIS A 10 31.24 -53.44 -22.96
CA HIS A 10 29.90 -52.87 -23.06
C HIS A 10 28.87 -53.67 -22.22
N GLY A 11 28.10 -52.98 -21.38
CA GLY A 11 26.94 -53.54 -20.68
C GLY A 11 25.90 -52.45 -20.45
N GLY A 12 24.93 -52.35 -21.37
CA GLY A 12 23.84 -51.39 -21.30
C GLY A 12 22.94 -51.65 -20.09
N GLY A 13 22.95 -50.71 -19.15
CA GLY A 13 21.98 -50.61 -18.06
C GLY A 13 21.24 -49.29 -18.23
N HIS A 14 19.97 -49.39 -18.65
CA HIS A 14 19.03 -48.29 -18.72
C HIS A 14 18.85 -47.71 -17.31
N THR A 15 19.50 -46.58 -17.01
CA THR A 15 19.22 -45.84 -15.78
C THR A 15 17.84 -45.21 -15.94
N PRO A 16 16.86 -45.52 -15.06
CA PRO A 16 15.62 -44.76 -15.05
C PRO A 16 16.00 -43.32 -14.71
N ALA A 17 15.61 -42.41 -15.60
CA ALA A 17 15.66 -40.98 -15.33
C ALA A 17 14.91 -40.75 -14.02
N VAL A 18 15.67 -40.45 -12.96
CA VAL A 18 15.12 -39.88 -11.74
C VAL A 18 14.47 -38.59 -12.21
N HIS A 19 13.14 -38.60 -12.26
CA HIS A 19 12.37 -37.38 -12.39
C HIS A 19 12.77 -36.52 -11.20
N ASP A 20 13.53 -35.47 -11.48
CA ASP A 20 13.85 -34.42 -10.54
C ASP A 20 12.52 -33.90 -10.00
N ASP A 21 12.27 -34.28 -8.75
CA ASP A 21 11.26 -33.69 -7.90
C ASP A 21 11.56 -32.19 -7.88
N HIS A 22 10.70 -31.41 -8.55
CA HIS A 22 10.77 -29.95 -8.53
C HIS A 22 10.37 -29.48 -7.12
N GLY A 23 11.29 -29.70 -6.18
CA GLY A 23 11.30 -29.05 -4.89
C GLY A 23 11.29 -27.55 -5.16
N HIS A 24 10.22 -26.90 -4.74
CA HIS A 24 10.11 -25.44 -4.78
C HIS A 24 11.28 -24.87 -3.97
N ASP A 25 12.29 -24.40 -4.69
CA ASP A 25 13.54 -23.88 -4.15
C ASP A 25 13.25 -22.54 -3.46
N PHE A 26 12.97 -22.59 -2.16
CA PHE A 26 12.56 -21.42 -1.39
C PHE A 26 13.66 -20.36 -1.24
N HIS A 27 14.90 -20.65 -1.68
CA HIS A 27 16.03 -19.73 -1.58
C HIS A 27 17.05 -19.89 -2.72
N ALA A 28 16.60 -19.99 -3.97
CA ALA A 28 17.51 -19.98 -5.12
C ALA A 28 18.21 -18.61 -5.22
N LEU A 29 19.54 -18.58 -5.06
CA LEU A 29 20.38 -17.41 -5.35
C LEU A 29 20.10 -16.93 -6.77
N LYS A 30 19.68 -15.68 -6.94
CA LYS A 30 19.51 -15.11 -8.28
C LYS A 30 20.89 -14.82 -8.86
N HIS A 31 21.10 -15.14 -10.14
CA HIS A 31 22.39 -14.98 -10.85
C HIS A 31 23.01 -13.57 -10.81
N GLN A 32 22.23 -12.53 -10.49
CA GLN A 32 22.70 -11.16 -10.33
C GLN A 32 23.37 -10.86 -8.98
N PHE A 33 23.27 -11.78 -8.02
CA PHE A 33 23.86 -11.66 -6.68
C PHE A 33 24.96 -12.70 -6.51
N GLU A 34 26.00 -12.32 -5.78
CA GLU A 34 27.15 -13.18 -5.48
C GLU A 34 26.79 -14.19 -4.37
N ASP A 35 25.99 -13.78 -3.39
CA ASP A 35 25.52 -14.62 -2.30
C ASP A 35 24.11 -14.23 -1.80
N ILE A 36 23.55 -15.05 -0.90
CA ILE A 36 22.21 -14.86 -0.36
C ILE A 36 22.11 -13.68 0.60
N ASP A 37 23.22 -13.32 1.26
CA ASP A 37 23.27 -12.22 2.21
C ASP A 37 23.19 -10.88 1.47
N GLN A 38 23.97 -10.72 0.39
CA GLN A 38 23.90 -9.60 -0.54
C GLN A 38 22.51 -9.46 -1.17
N GLN A 39 21.86 -10.58 -1.54
CA GLN A 39 20.49 -10.57 -2.04
C GLN A 39 19.50 -10.02 -1.00
N ASN A 40 19.60 -10.47 0.25
CA ASN A 40 18.74 -10.01 1.35
C ASN A 40 18.98 -8.53 1.70
N GLU A 41 20.25 -8.12 1.78
CA GLU A 41 20.62 -6.72 2.01
C GLU A 41 20.07 -5.81 0.91
N SER A 42 20.19 -6.22 -0.36
CA SER A 42 19.65 -5.49 -1.50
C SER A 42 18.13 -5.31 -1.40
N TYR A 43 17.40 -6.34 -0.94
CA TYR A 43 15.95 -6.22 -0.72
C TYR A 43 15.60 -5.27 0.42
N LEU A 44 16.35 -5.31 1.53
CA LEU A 44 16.14 -4.41 2.66
C LEU A 44 16.40 -2.96 2.26
N VAL A 45 17.53 -2.69 1.59
CA VAL A 45 17.87 -1.35 1.09
C VAL A 45 16.82 -0.87 0.09
N GLY A 46 16.45 -1.71 -0.88
CA GLY A 46 15.42 -1.35 -1.86
C GLY A 46 14.08 -1.00 -1.22
N MET A 47 13.61 -1.80 -0.26
CA MET A 47 12.37 -1.54 0.47
C MET A 47 12.43 -0.23 1.26
N TRP A 48 13.52 0.01 2.01
CA TRP A 48 13.70 1.25 2.78
C TRP A 48 13.80 2.49 1.88
N SER A 49 14.54 2.42 0.79
CA SER A 49 14.62 3.53 -0.18
C SER A 49 13.26 3.85 -0.78
N PHE A 50 12.48 2.83 -1.16
CA PHE A 50 11.11 3.01 -1.65
C PHE A 50 10.22 3.68 -0.58
N LEU A 51 10.26 3.20 0.67
CA LEU A 51 9.47 3.81 1.76
C LEU A 51 9.85 5.28 1.99
N VAL A 52 11.12 5.64 1.91
CA VAL A 52 11.56 7.04 2.02
C VAL A 52 11.00 7.87 0.89
N THR A 53 11.01 7.37 -0.36
CA THR A 53 10.43 8.10 -1.49
C THR A 53 8.93 8.32 -1.34
N GLU A 54 8.20 7.34 -0.79
CA GLU A 54 6.77 7.48 -0.49
C GLU A 54 6.52 8.53 0.60
N VAL A 55 7.32 8.52 1.68
CA VAL A 55 7.23 9.55 2.73
C VAL A 55 7.50 10.95 2.18
N MET A 56 8.48 11.11 1.29
CA MET A 56 8.76 12.40 0.64
C MET A 56 7.62 12.83 -0.30
N PHE A 57 7.05 11.88 -1.05
CA PHE A 57 5.93 12.13 -1.95
C PHE A 57 4.70 12.65 -1.21
N PHE A 58 4.26 11.94 -0.16
CA PHE A 58 3.16 12.42 0.69
C PHE A 58 3.54 13.65 1.52
N GLY A 59 4.81 13.76 1.93
CA GLY A 59 5.34 14.90 2.69
C GLY A 59 5.18 16.23 1.95
N ALA A 60 5.42 16.25 0.64
CA ALA A 60 5.19 17.42 -0.19
C ALA A 60 3.71 17.83 -0.23
N LEU A 61 2.79 16.86 -0.31
CA LEU A 61 1.34 17.12 -0.26
C LEU A 61 0.90 17.68 1.09
N PHE A 62 1.40 17.13 2.21
CA PHE A 62 1.13 17.65 3.55
C PHE A 62 1.73 19.04 3.77
N MET A 63 2.90 19.34 3.20
CA MET A 63 3.49 20.67 3.21
C MET A 63 2.57 21.67 2.49
N ALA A 64 2.09 21.34 1.29
CA ALA A 64 1.14 22.18 0.56
C ALA A 64 -0.15 22.42 1.38
N TYR A 65 -0.74 21.37 1.97
CA TYR A 65 -1.89 21.50 2.86
C TYR A 65 -1.61 22.44 4.04
N THR A 66 -0.45 22.32 4.67
CA THR A 66 -0.07 23.14 5.83
C THR A 66 0.09 24.62 5.45
N LEU A 67 0.78 24.91 4.33
CA LEU A 67 0.97 26.27 3.85
C LEU A 67 -0.38 26.97 3.59
N TYR A 68 -1.29 26.30 2.87
CA TYR A 68 -2.60 26.89 2.59
C TYR A 68 -3.49 26.98 3.84
N ARG A 69 -3.41 26.01 4.75
CA ARG A 69 -4.12 26.07 6.04
C ARG A 69 -3.67 27.26 6.90
N VAL A 70 -2.38 27.59 6.90
CA VAL A 70 -1.85 28.74 7.65
C VAL A 70 -2.22 30.06 6.98
N ASN A 71 -2.20 30.13 5.65
CA ASN A 71 -2.53 31.36 4.92
C ASN A 71 -4.04 31.69 4.92
N TYR A 72 -4.90 30.67 4.95
CA TYR A 72 -6.36 30.82 4.80
C TYR A 72 -7.14 30.21 5.98
N GLN A 73 -6.68 30.40 7.22
CA GLN A 73 -7.19 29.72 8.42
C GLN A 73 -8.72 29.75 8.56
N LYS A 74 -9.36 30.91 8.34
CA LYS A 74 -10.82 31.08 8.49
C LYS A 74 -11.59 30.26 7.46
N ASP A 75 -11.23 30.40 6.18
CA ASP A 75 -11.88 29.67 5.09
C ASP A 75 -11.63 28.15 5.20
N TRP A 76 -10.42 27.75 5.64
CA TRP A 76 -10.08 26.34 5.88
C TRP A 76 -10.92 25.70 6.99
N TYR A 77 -11.20 26.46 8.05
CA TYR A 77 -12.05 26.01 9.16
C TYR A 77 -13.49 25.81 8.68
N LEU A 78 -14.04 26.79 7.96
CA LEU A 78 -15.41 26.76 7.44
C LEU A 78 -15.63 25.64 6.41
N ALA A 79 -14.64 25.41 5.53
CA ALA A 79 -14.65 24.31 4.58
C ALA A 79 -14.50 22.93 5.27
N HIS A 80 -13.82 22.87 6.41
CA HIS A 80 -13.65 21.62 7.18
C HIS A 80 -14.95 21.14 7.84
N GLU A 81 -15.84 22.04 8.28
CA GLU A 81 -17.05 21.66 9.03
C GLU A 81 -17.99 20.73 8.26
N HIS A 82 -17.92 20.71 6.93
CA HIS A 82 -18.71 19.80 6.10
C HIS A 82 -18.15 18.36 6.08
N LEU A 83 -17.00 18.09 6.72
CA LEU A 83 -16.46 16.73 6.85
C LEU A 83 -17.09 15.98 8.02
N ASN A 84 -17.52 14.75 7.72
CA ASN A 84 -18.05 13.85 8.74
C ASN A 84 -16.93 13.22 9.57
N VAL A 85 -16.68 13.79 10.76
CA VAL A 85 -15.66 13.31 11.71
C VAL A 85 -15.93 11.86 12.14
N THR A 86 -17.19 11.44 12.24
CA THR A 86 -17.56 10.07 12.66
C THR A 86 -17.14 9.05 11.60
N LEU A 87 -17.43 9.31 10.32
CA LEU A 87 -16.98 8.45 9.22
C LEU A 87 -15.46 8.39 9.15
N GLY A 88 -14.79 9.53 9.35
CA GLY A 88 -13.33 9.59 9.47
C GLY A 88 -12.80 8.70 10.60
N ALA A 89 -13.38 8.80 11.80
CA ALA A 89 -12.97 8.04 12.98
C ALA A 89 -13.17 6.53 12.82
N VAL A 90 -14.31 6.11 12.27
CA VAL A 90 -14.58 4.69 11.95
C VAL A 90 -13.56 4.16 10.97
N ASN A 91 -13.20 4.95 9.97
CA ASN A 91 -12.22 4.55 8.97
C ASN A 91 -10.80 4.43 9.55
N THR A 92 -10.41 5.37 10.43
CA THR A 92 -9.13 5.27 11.18
C THR A 92 -9.11 4.02 12.06
N PHE A 93 -10.20 3.72 12.76
CA PHE A 93 -10.31 2.52 13.58
C PHE A 93 -10.17 1.23 12.74
N ASN A 94 -10.79 1.19 11.56
CA ASN A 94 -10.63 0.07 10.62
C ASN A 94 -9.17 -0.11 10.15
N LEU A 95 -8.44 0.99 9.89
CA LEU A 95 -7.02 0.92 9.55
C LEU A 95 -6.15 0.42 10.71
N LEU A 96 -6.44 0.83 11.95
CA LEU A 96 -5.72 0.34 13.13
C LEU A 96 -5.92 -1.18 13.33
N ILE A 97 -7.15 -1.67 13.12
CA ILE A 97 -7.44 -3.10 13.14
C ILE A 97 -6.67 -3.82 12.02
N SER A 98 -6.61 -3.24 10.82
CA SER A 98 -5.83 -3.78 9.71
C SER A 98 -4.34 -3.92 10.06
N SER A 99 -3.73 -2.90 10.68
CA SER A 99 -2.34 -2.97 11.14
C SER A 99 -2.13 -4.05 12.20
N PHE A 100 -3.10 -4.27 13.09
CA PHE A 100 -3.06 -5.37 14.05
C PHE A 100 -3.07 -6.74 13.34
N PHE A 101 -3.94 -6.95 12.34
CA PHE A 101 -3.94 -8.19 11.57
C PHE A 101 -2.65 -8.40 10.79
N MET A 102 -2.05 -7.34 10.23
CA MET A 102 -0.75 -7.42 9.57
C MET A 102 0.36 -7.85 10.55
N ALA A 103 0.41 -7.27 11.75
CA ALA A 103 1.38 -7.68 12.78
C ALA A 103 1.20 -9.15 13.18
N MET A 104 -0.05 -9.62 13.29
CA MET A 104 -0.37 -11.02 13.54
C MET A 104 0.05 -11.94 12.37
N ALA A 105 -0.08 -11.48 11.13
CA ALA A 105 0.41 -12.20 9.96
C ALA A 105 1.93 -12.38 9.98
N VAL A 106 2.68 -11.32 10.32
CA VAL A 106 4.15 -11.38 10.46
C VAL A 106 4.55 -12.36 11.56
N ARG A 107 3.89 -12.31 12.72
CA ARG A 107 4.11 -13.29 13.81
C ARG A 107 3.82 -14.71 13.36
N ALA A 108 2.73 -14.94 12.62
CA ALA A 108 2.39 -16.25 12.09
C ALA A 108 3.43 -16.76 11.08
N ALA A 109 4.04 -15.85 10.30
CA ALA A 109 5.13 -16.18 9.37
C ALA A 109 6.40 -16.62 10.11
N GLN A 110 6.75 -15.94 11.21
CA GLN A 110 7.86 -16.34 12.09
C GLN A 110 7.63 -17.70 12.76
N LEU A 111 6.37 -18.08 13.01
CA LEU A 111 5.99 -19.40 13.53
C LEU A 111 5.79 -20.45 12.43
N HIS A 112 6.18 -20.14 11.18
CA HIS A 112 6.05 -21.00 10.00
C HIS A 112 4.62 -21.52 9.73
N SER A 113 3.59 -20.80 10.20
CA SER A 113 2.18 -21.20 10.03
C SER A 113 1.56 -20.56 8.79
N ARG A 114 1.76 -21.18 7.62
CA ARG A 114 1.23 -20.69 6.33
C ARG A 114 -0.28 -20.43 6.35
N LYS A 115 -1.06 -21.31 6.97
CA LYS A 115 -2.53 -21.15 7.06
C LYS A 115 -2.92 -19.89 7.83
N ALA A 116 -2.23 -19.60 8.94
CA ALA A 116 -2.49 -18.40 9.73
C ALA A 116 -2.06 -17.13 9.01
N VAL A 117 -0.91 -17.15 8.30
CA VAL A 117 -0.46 -16.02 7.46
C VAL A 117 -1.53 -15.67 6.42
N LEU A 118 -1.99 -16.66 5.66
CA LEU A 118 -3.02 -16.45 4.64
C LEU A 118 -4.34 -15.95 5.25
N GLY A 119 -4.75 -16.51 6.39
CA GLY A 119 -5.96 -16.07 7.09
C GLY A 119 -5.89 -14.62 7.60
N PHE A 120 -4.74 -14.17 8.11
CA PHE A 120 -4.59 -12.77 8.53
C PHE A 120 -4.46 -11.82 7.33
N LEU A 121 -3.80 -12.21 6.24
CA LEU A 121 -3.71 -11.40 5.04
C LEU A 121 -5.08 -11.21 4.36
N THR A 122 -5.95 -12.22 4.36
CA THR A 122 -7.32 -12.06 3.84
C THR A 122 -8.15 -11.10 4.70
N LEU A 123 -7.94 -11.10 6.02
CA LEU A 123 -8.57 -10.11 6.91
C LEU A 123 -8.07 -8.69 6.65
N VAL A 124 -6.76 -8.51 6.42
CA VAL A 124 -6.19 -7.22 6.01
C VAL A 124 -6.85 -6.72 4.72
N GLN A 125 -6.98 -7.59 3.71
CA GLN A 125 -7.62 -7.24 2.44
C GLN A 125 -9.11 -6.89 2.63
N ALA A 126 -9.82 -7.59 3.51
CA ALA A 126 -11.22 -7.27 3.84
C ALA A 126 -11.34 -5.90 4.53
N CYS A 127 -10.43 -5.55 5.43
CA CYS A 127 -10.37 -4.22 6.04
C CYS A 127 -10.06 -3.14 4.98
N ALA A 128 -9.15 -3.38 4.04
CA ALA A 128 -8.87 -2.46 2.93
C ALA A 128 -10.10 -2.23 2.04
N ALA A 129 -10.84 -3.29 1.71
CA ALA A 129 -12.10 -3.16 0.99
C ALA A 129 -13.14 -2.34 1.78
N GLY A 130 -13.25 -2.59 3.10
CA GLY A 130 -14.12 -1.81 3.99
C GLY A 130 -13.78 -0.31 4.01
N PHE A 131 -12.49 0.03 4.03
CA PHE A 131 -12.01 1.41 3.94
C PHE A 131 -12.50 2.09 2.64
N LEU A 132 -12.39 1.39 1.50
CA LEU A 132 -12.81 1.93 0.20
C LEU A 132 -14.31 2.10 0.11
N VAL A 133 -15.10 1.19 0.68
CA VAL A 133 -16.57 1.30 0.72
C VAL A 133 -17.01 2.53 1.51
N ILE A 134 -16.43 2.75 2.69
CA ILE A 134 -16.72 3.96 3.49
C ILE A 134 -16.37 5.22 2.69
N LYS A 135 -15.20 5.23 2.04
CA LYS A 135 -14.78 6.36 1.21
C LYS A 135 -15.66 6.59 -0.01
N TYR A 136 -16.15 5.51 -0.64
CA TYR A 136 -17.08 5.60 -1.75
C TYR A 136 -18.37 6.32 -1.35
N PHE A 137 -18.95 5.97 -0.20
CA PHE A 137 -20.14 6.66 0.31
C PHE A 137 -19.86 8.13 0.63
N GLU A 138 -18.77 8.43 1.34
CA GLU A 138 -18.38 9.82 1.66
C GLU A 138 -18.15 10.66 0.38
N TYR A 139 -17.55 10.07 -0.66
CA TYR A 139 -17.32 10.74 -1.94
C TYR A 139 -18.63 10.94 -2.68
N SER A 140 -19.50 9.93 -2.73
CA SER A 140 -20.78 10.01 -3.44
C SER A 140 -21.67 11.14 -2.91
N GLU A 141 -21.69 11.36 -1.59
CA GLU A 141 -22.38 12.48 -0.96
C GLU A 141 -21.78 13.82 -1.42
N LYS A 142 -20.46 13.95 -1.39
CA LYS A 142 -19.76 15.18 -1.84
C LYS A 142 -19.89 15.45 -3.34
N PHE A 143 -19.99 14.42 -4.16
CA PHE A 143 -20.28 14.55 -5.59
C PHE A 143 -21.70 15.05 -5.83
N ARG A 144 -22.68 14.57 -5.06
CA ARG A 144 -24.06 15.06 -5.11
C ARG A 144 -24.15 16.53 -4.70
N ASP A 145 -23.36 16.92 -3.70
CA ASP A 145 -23.35 18.29 -3.17
C ASP A 145 -22.46 19.25 -4.00
N HIS A 146 -21.90 18.77 -5.12
CA HIS A 146 -21.05 19.54 -6.04
C HIS A 146 -19.81 20.17 -5.36
N LEU A 147 -19.28 19.48 -4.34
CA LEU A 147 -18.10 19.91 -3.57
C LEU A 147 -16.78 19.39 -4.15
N TYR A 148 -16.74 19.06 -5.45
CA TYR A 148 -15.54 18.60 -6.14
C TYR A 148 -14.94 19.72 -7.00
N PRO A 149 -13.59 19.85 -7.04
CA PRO A 149 -12.95 20.89 -7.85
C PRO A 149 -13.32 20.74 -9.33
N GLY A 150 -13.95 21.77 -9.91
CA GLY A 150 -14.36 21.76 -11.31
C GLY A 150 -15.33 22.89 -11.68
N PRO A 151 -15.76 22.95 -12.96
CA PRO A 151 -16.65 24.01 -13.46
C PRO A 151 -18.00 24.09 -12.74
N ASN A 152 -18.45 22.99 -12.15
CA ASN A 152 -19.72 22.88 -11.45
C ASN A 152 -19.57 23.00 -9.92
N PHE A 153 -18.45 23.52 -9.42
CA PHE A 153 -18.26 23.68 -7.97
C PHE A 153 -19.37 24.54 -7.37
N THR A 154 -19.93 24.11 -6.23
CA THR A 154 -21.03 24.81 -5.58
C THR A 154 -20.65 26.28 -5.29
N THR A 155 -21.55 27.18 -5.66
CA THR A 155 -21.43 28.61 -5.35
C THR A 155 -22.33 29.03 -4.19
N ASN A 156 -23.04 28.07 -3.57
CA ASN A 156 -24.01 28.35 -2.52
C ASN A 156 -23.29 28.73 -1.21
N PRO A 157 -23.48 29.97 -0.71
CA PRO A 157 -22.82 30.44 0.52
C PRO A 157 -23.15 29.61 1.77
N GLU A 158 -24.32 28.97 1.83
CA GLU A 158 -24.72 28.11 2.95
C GLU A 158 -23.87 26.84 3.03
N MET A 159 -23.61 26.20 1.88
CA MET A 159 -22.80 24.97 1.79
C MET A 159 -21.31 25.22 2.06
N LEU A 160 -20.86 26.46 1.84
CA LEU A 160 -19.49 26.90 2.06
C LEU A 160 -19.29 27.51 3.46
N HIS A 161 -20.34 27.61 4.27
CA HIS A 161 -20.36 28.34 5.54
C HIS A 161 -19.78 29.76 5.43
N GLY A 162 -19.95 30.41 4.28
CA GLY A 162 -19.40 31.74 3.99
C GLY A 162 -17.91 31.79 3.63
N ALA A 163 -17.25 30.65 3.41
CA ALA A 163 -15.86 30.59 2.94
C ALA A 163 -15.71 31.18 1.53
N ASN A 164 -14.55 31.77 1.24
CA ASN A 164 -14.21 32.20 -0.11
C ASN A 164 -14.21 31.00 -1.09
N LEU A 165 -14.90 31.14 -2.22
CA LEU A 165 -15.03 30.11 -3.25
C LEU A 165 -13.68 29.54 -3.71
N ASN A 166 -12.68 30.42 -3.95
CA ASN A 166 -11.37 29.99 -4.43
C ASN A 166 -10.62 29.17 -3.37
N HIS A 167 -10.73 29.56 -2.10
CA HIS A 167 -10.05 28.86 -1.01
C HIS A 167 -10.72 27.52 -0.70
N ALA A 168 -12.05 27.45 -0.77
CA ALA A 168 -12.79 26.21 -0.62
C ALA A 168 -12.48 25.20 -1.74
N GLN A 169 -12.37 25.66 -3.00
CA GLN A 169 -11.94 24.79 -4.11
C GLN A 169 -10.55 24.21 -3.90
N LEU A 170 -9.60 25.02 -3.40
CA LEU A 170 -8.26 24.53 -3.06
C LEU A 170 -8.31 23.49 -1.94
N PHE A 171 -9.12 23.72 -0.91
CA PHE A 171 -9.31 22.77 0.18
C PHE A 171 -9.84 21.41 -0.33
N TYR A 172 -10.93 21.42 -1.09
CA TYR A 172 -11.52 20.19 -1.63
C TYR A 172 -10.61 19.51 -2.66
N GLY A 173 -9.87 20.27 -3.47
CA GLY A 173 -8.87 19.73 -4.37
C GLY A 173 -7.74 18.99 -3.65
N LEU A 174 -7.19 19.59 -2.59
CA LEU A 174 -6.19 18.93 -1.76
C LEU A 174 -6.78 17.74 -0.99
N TYR A 175 -8.01 17.86 -0.49
CA TYR A 175 -8.71 16.77 0.18
C TYR A 175 -8.85 15.54 -0.73
N PHE A 176 -9.44 15.71 -1.93
CA PHE A 176 -9.62 14.60 -2.87
C PHE A 176 -8.30 14.07 -3.41
N GLY A 177 -7.33 14.96 -3.67
CA GLY A 177 -6.00 14.57 -4.14
C GLY A 177 -5.25 13.71 -3.11
N MET A 178 -5.12 14.18 -1.87
CA MET A 178 -4.40 13.45 -0.82
C MET A 178 -5.10 12.16 -0.43
N THR A 179 -6.42 12.21 -0.18
CA THR A 179 -7.16 11.03 0.29
C THR A 179 -7.45 10.02 -0.82
N GLY A 180 -7.65 10.49 -2.05
CA GLY A 180 -7.80 9.62 -3.23
C GLY A 180 -6.51 8.90 -3.56
N LEU A 181 -5.37 9.61 -3.61
CA LEU A 181 -4.07 8.99 -3.85
C LEU A 181 -3.70 8.01 -2.74
N HIS A 182 -4.01 8.32 -1.48
CA HIS A 182 -3.85 7.38 -0.37
C HIS A 182 -4.73 6.12 -0.56
N GLY A 183 -5.98 6.30 -1.03
CA GLY A 183 -6.85 5.18 -1.36
C GLY A 183 -6.29 4.28 -2.47
N VAL A 184 -5.64 4.86 -3.49
CA VAL A 184 -4.92 4.10 -4.53
C VAL A 184 -3.72 3.36 -3.96
N HIS A 185 -2.98 3.93 -3.01
CA HIS A 185 -1.86 3.24 -2.34
C HIS A 185 -2.29 2.04 -1.49
N ILE A 186 -3.54 2.00 -1.05
CA ILE A 186 -4.09 0.89 -0.25
C ILE A 186 -4.51 -0.30 -1.14
N LEU A 187 -4.81 -0.05 -2.43
CA LEU A 187 -5.26 -1.06 -3.41
C LEU A 187 -4.10 -1.89 -3.95
#